data_AF-X0Z2E1-F1
#
_entry.id   AF-X0Z2E1-F1
#
_cell.length_a   1.000
_cell.length_b   1.000
_cell.length_c   1.000
_cell.angle_alpha   90.00
_cell.angle_beta   90.00
_cell.angle_gamma   90.00
#
_symmetry.space_group_name_H-M   'P 1'
#
loop_
_entity.id
_entity.type
_entity.pdbx_description
1 polymer ?
#
loop_
_entity_poly.entity_id
_entity_poly.type
_entity_poly.pdbx_seq_one_letter_code
_entity_poly.pdbx_strand_id
1 'polypeptide(L)'
;SRIDDPVNLIPNRARGYRLINGEIKNSEYVDISSRFAGGGTRSTVVDLLKYARGIIDKELLKEQTWQQLFTSQATREGCFTGYGMGWNVRPWRGHFQASHGGSQPETRTHLLIFPTERFVIAIASNRERLNLMPYVRRLAELVLDEDLDSIAYVSDEAGQVIYDCCANVFSLGLSRFNWLDKHISKDEKDLAKAFFYFNKYVNKKFLER
;
A
#
# COMPACT_ATOMS: atom_id res chain seq x y z
N SER A 1 4.38 3.45 -21.85
CA SER A 1 3.25 4.21 -21.22
C SER A 1 2.87 5.46 -22.01
N ARG A 2 1.59 5.87 -21.97
CA ARG A 2 1.06 7.15 -22.52
C ARG A 2 -0.23 7.58 -21.82
N ILE A 3 -0.59 8.86 -21.85
CA ILE A 3 -1.94 9.31 -21.46
C ILE A 3 -2.96 8.76 -22.48
N ASP A 4 -4.11 8.30 -22.01
CA ASP A 4 -5.18 7.80 -22.87
C ASP A 4 -5.78 8.94 -23.68
N ASP A 5 -6.03 8.64 -24.94
CA ASP A 5 -6.85 9.44 -25.83
C ASP A 5 -7.84 8.45 -26.45
N PRO A 6 -9.14 8.61 -26.18
CA PRO A 6 -10.13 7.60 -26.51
C PRO A 6 -10.33 7.38 -28.01
N VAL A 7 -9.91 8.33 -28.88
CA VAL A 7 -10.01 8.16 -30.33
C VAL A 7 -8.79 7.49 -30.95
N ASN A 8 -7.68 7.37 -30.20
CA ASN A 8 -6.45 6.78 -30.72
C ASN A 8 -6.50 5.25 -30.73
N LEU A 9 -6.07 4.65 -31.84
CA LEU A 9 -5.83 3.22 -31.93
C LEU A 9 -4.53 2.87 -31.20
N ILE A 10 -4.64 2.05 -30.15
CA ILE A 10 -3.50 1.57 -29.36
C ILE A 10 -3.34 0.07 -29.63
N PRO A 11 -2.23 -0.36 -30.26
CA PRO A 11 -1.95 -1.78 -30.47
C PRO A 11 -1.97 -2.56 -29.15
N ASN A 12 -2.56 -3.75 -29.16
CA ASN A 12 -2.67 -4.64 -28.00
C ASN A 12 -3.44 -4.05 -26.79
N ARG A 13 -4.26 -3.02 -26.99
CA ARG A 13 -5.16 -2.51 -25.94
C ARG A 13 -6.16 -3.58 -25.54
N ALA A 14 -6.12 -4.00 -24.28
CA ALA A 14 -7.11 -4.90 -23.73
C ALA A 14 -8.50 -4.23 -23.77
N ARG A 15 -9.52 -5.00 -24.17
CA ARG A 15 -10.91 -4.56 -24.07
C ARG A 15 -11.35 -4.57 -22.61
N GLY A 16 -11.98 -3.50 -22.17
CA GLY A 16 -12.53 -3.36 -20.83
C GLY A 16 -13.90 -4.01 -20.66
N TYR A 17 -14.12 -4.61 -19.50
CA TYR A 17 -15.36 -5.31 -19.16
C TYR A 17 -15.89 -4.88 -17.80
N ARG A 18 -17.21 -4.96 -17.65
CA ARG A 18 -17.93 -4.79 -16.39
C ARG A 18 -18.89 -5.95 -16.15
N LEU A 19 -19.13 -6.28 -14.89
CA LEU A 19 -20.10 -7.30 -14.50
C LEU A 19 -21.43 -6.62 -14.16
N ILE A 20 -22.49 -6.94 -14.89
CA ILE A 20 -23.86 -6.43 -14.65
C ILE A 20 -24.77 -7.63 -14.46
N ASN A 21 -25.38 -7.75 -13.28
CA ASN A 21 -26.30 -8.85 -12.94
C ASN A 21 -25.71 -10.24 -13.22
N GLY A 22 -24.40 -10.44 -12.95
CA GLY A 22 -23.70 -11.70 -13.21
C GLY A 22 -23.20 -11.90 -14.64
N GLU A 23 -23.55 -11.01 -15.58
CA GLU A 23 -23.12 -11.09 -16.97
C GLU A 23 -21.93 -10.17 -17.26
N ILE A 24 -20.96 -10.69 -18.01
CA ILE A 24 -19.83 -9.89 -18.50
C ILE A 24 -20.31 -9.04 -19.69
N LYS A 25 -20.20 -7.72 -19.56
CA LYS A 25 -20.54 -6.75 -20.61
C LYS A 25 -19.34 -5.87 -20.89
N ASN A 26 -19.36 -5.23 -22.06
CA ASN A 26 -18.36 -4.21 -22.36
C ASN A 26 -18.47 -3.05 -21.36
N SER A 27 -17.31 -2.54 -20.97
CA SER A 27 -17.22 -1.27 -20.24
C SER A 27 -17.82 -0.15 -21.06
N GLU A 28 -18.28 0.89 -20.38
CA GLU A 28 -18.69 2.14 -21.02
C GLU A 28 -17.50 2.89 -21.60
N TYR A 29 -17.81 3.76 -22.56
CA TYR A 29 -16.87 4.73 -23.09
C TYR A 29 -16.56 5.80 -22.03
N VAL A 30 -15.28 6.12 -21.87
CA VAL A 30 -14.84 7.19 -20.96
C VAL A 30 -13.80 8.04 -21.64
N ASP A 31 -14.01 9.35 -21.54
CA ASP A 31 -12.98 10.35 -21.84
C ASP A 31 -12.34 10.84 -20.53
N ILE A 32 -11.04 10.59 -20.37
CA ILE A 32 -10.26 10.94 -19.18
C ILE A 32 -9.50 12.27 -19.30
N SER A 33 -9.65 12.98 -20.42
CA SER A 33 -8.90 14.21 -20.73
C SER A 33 -9.01 15.30 -19.65
N SER A 34 -10.17 15.40 -18.99
CA SER A 34 -10.42 16.37 -17.91
C SER A 34 -9.81 16.00 -16.55
N ARG A 35 -9.27 14.79 -16.38
CA ARG A 35 -8.79 14.26 -15.08
C ARG A 35 -7.41 13.59 -15.16
N PHE A 36 -6.58 14.00 -16.13
CA PHE A 36 -5.30 13.38 -16.46
C PHE A 36 -4.32 13.25 -15.27
N ALA A 37 -4.38 14.16 -14.29
CA ALA A 37 -3.55 14.09 -13.09
C ALA A 37 -4.00 13.03 -12.07
N GLY A 38 -5.28 12.65 -12.09
CA GLY A 38 -5.85 11.63 -11.20
C GLY A 38 -5.84 10.21 -11.77
N GLY A 39 -5.47 10.06 -13.05
CA GLY A 39 -5.41 8.77 -13.74
C GLY A 39 -5.52 8.93 -15.26
N GLY A 40 -5.69 7.80 -15.96
CA GLY A 40 -5.84 7.80 -17.42
C GLY A 40 -4.56 7.46 -18.18
N THR A 41 -3.44 7.19 -17.50
CA THR A 41 -2.27 6.60 -18.15
C THR A 41 -2.54 5.16 -18.56
N ARG A 42 -2.33 4.84 -19.85
CA ARG A 42 -2.30 3.48 -20.39
C ARG A 42 -0.89 2.94 -20.36
N SER A 43 -0.75 1.72 -19.84
CA SER A 43 0.54 1.06 -19.65
C SER A 43 0.37 -0.46 -19.61
N THR A 44 1.48 -1.17 -19.41
CA THR A 44 1.53 -2.62 -19.18
C THR A 44 2.07 -2.88 -17.78
N VAL A 45 1.84 -4.09 -17.24
CA VAL A 45 2.46 -4.49 -15.97
C VAL A 45 3.99 -4.48 -16.06
N VAL A 46 4.57 -4.78 -17.23
CA VAL A 46 6.02 -4.72 -17.46
C VAL A 46 6.56 -3.29 -17.35
N ASP A 47 5.85 -2.31 -17.91
CA ASP A 47 6.20 -0.89 -17.78
C ASP A 47 6.06 -0.41 -16.33
N LEU A 48 5.02 -0.87 -15.60
CA LEU A 48 4.88 -0.57 -14.16
C LEU A 48 6.01 -1.16 -13.32
N LEU A 49 6.48 -2.37 -13.63
CA LEU A 49 7.63 -2.98 -12.97
C LEU A 49 8.93 -2.20 -13.24
N LYS A 50 9.13 -1.71 -14.48
CA LYS A 50 10.27 -0.82 -14.80
C LYS A 50 10.19 0.50 -14.04
N TYR A 51 9.00 1.10 -13.95
CA TYR A 51 8.77 2.31 -13.18
C TYR A 51 9.09 2.10 -11.69
N ALA A 52 8.58 1.02 -11.09
CA ALA A 52 8.85 0.70 -9.70
C ALA A 52 10.34 0.39 -9.44
N ARG A 53 11.03 -0.24 -10.38
CA ARG A 53 12.49 -0.43 -10.30
C ARG A 53 13.23 0.91 -10.27
N GLY A 54 12.91 1.82 -11.20
CA GLY A 54 13.51 3.16 -11.21
C GLY A 54 13.20 3.98 -9.95
N ILE A 55 12.03 3.74 -9.32
CA ILE A 55 11.74 4.26 -7.98
C ILE A 55 12.72 3.67 -6.95
N ILE A 56 12.82 2.34 -6.84
CA ILE A 56 13.67 1.69 -5.84
C ILE A 56 15.13 2.13 -6.00
N ASP A 57 15.60 2.24 -7.24
CA ASP A 57 16.96 2.62 -7.60
C ASP A 57 17.20 4.15 -7.52
N LYS A 58 16.19 4.93 -7.10
CA LYS A 58 16.24 6.39 -6.93
C LYS A 58 16.66 7.15 -8.20
N GLU A 59 16.33 6.62 -9.38
CA GLU A 59 16.76 7.19 -10.67
C GLU A 59 15.89 8.38 -11.10
N LEU A 60 14.68 8.49 -10.56
CA LEU A 60 13.67 9.44 -11.04
C LEU A 60 13.66 10.78 -10.28
N LEU A 61 14.08 10.77 -9.02
CA LEU A 61 13.93 11.89 -8.09
C LEU A 61 15.20 12.04 -7.25
N LYS A 62 15.48 13.27 -6.82
CA LYS A 62 16.49 13.51 -5.78
C LYS A 62 16.11 12.74 -4.51
N GLU A 63 17.09 12.25 -3.78
CA GLU A 63 16.87 11.42 -2.59
C GLU A 63 15.92 12.06 -1.58
N GLN A 64 16.03 13.37 -1.33
CA GLN A 64 15.15 14.09 -0.40
C GLN A 64 13.68 14.05 -0.87
N THR A 65 13.43 14.24 -2.17
CA THR A 65 12.07 14.20 -2.75
C THR A 65 11.54 12.77 -2.77
N TRP A 66 12.39 11.79 -3.03
CA TRP A 66 12.03 10.38 -2.98
C TRP A 66 11.61 9.94 -1.57
N GLN A 67 12.31 10.38 -0.53
CA GLN A 67 11.92 10.13 0.86
C GLN A 67 10.58 10.78 1.19
N GLN A 68 10.35 12.02 0.72
CA GLN A 68 9.07 12.71 0.91
C GLN A 68 7.90 11.99 0.23
N LEU A 69 8.12 11.39 -0.95
CA LEU A 69 7.10 10.67 -1.71
C LEU A 69 6.43 9.57 -0.85
N PHE A 70 7.23 8.87 -0.04
CA PHE A 70 6.79 7.75 0.79
C PHE A 70 6.66 8.07 2.28
N THR A 71 6.84 9.33 2.68
CA THR A 71 6.61 9.74 4.07
C THR A 71 5.12 9.94 4.29
N SER A 72 4.55 9.27 5.30
CA SER A 72 3.15 9.51 5.68
C SER A 72 2.94 10.98 6.02
N GLN A 73 1.93 11.58 5.41
CA GLN A 73 1.43 12.88 5.84
C GLN A 73 0.79 12.78 7.24
N ALA A 74 0.58 13.94 7.87
CA ALA A 74 -0.09 14.05 9.16
C ALA A 74 -1.25 15.05 9.08
N THR A 75 -2.31 14.82 9.86
CA THR A 75 -3.38 15.79 10.06
C THR A 75 -2.88 17.00 10.85
N ARG A 76 -3.70 18.07 10.94
CA ARG A 76 -3.39 19.25 11.78
C ARG A 76 -3.20 18.90 13.26
N GLU A 77 -3.79 17.79 13.70
CA GLU A 77 -3.70 17.26 15.07
C GLU A 77 -2.47 16.35 15.27
N GLY A 78 -1.66 16.15 14.22
CA GLY A 78 -0.44 15.33 14.29
C GLY A 78 -0.65 13.83 14.04
N CYS A 79 -1.86 13.39 13.67
CA CYS A 79 -2.13 11.99 13.39
C CYS A 79 -1.61 11.59 12.01
N PHE A 80 -0.77 10.55 11.93
CA PHE A 80 -0.31 10.02 10.64
C PHE A 80 -1.46 9.43 9.82
N THR A 81 -1.52 9.77 8.53
CA THR A 81 -2.58 9.31 7.62
C THR A 81 -2.32 7.92 7.06
N GLY A 82 -1.09 7.41 7.15
CA GLY A 82 -0.65 6.22 6.45
C GLY A 82 -0.58 6.41 4.93
N TYR A 83 -0.51 7.67 4.48
CA TYR A 83 -0.56 8.04 3.07
C TYR A 83 0.46 9.15 2.76
N GLY A 84 1.36 8.86 1.83
CA GLY A 84 2.35 9.81 1.30
C GLY A 84 1.82 10.56 0.07
N MET A 85 2.73 11.03 -0.79
CA MET A 85 2.36 11.76 -2.00
C MET A 85 1.90 10.80 -3.10
N GLY A 86 0.65 10.35 -3.00
CA GLY A 86 0.04 9.42 -3.95
C GLY A 86 0.29 7.94 -3.65
N TRP A 87 0.68 7.60 -2.42
CA TRP A 87 1.00 6.23 -2.01
C TRP A 87 0.41 5.91 -0.64
N ASN A 88 -0.20 4.74 -0.50
CA ASN A 88 -0.42 4.12 0.80
C ASN A 88 0.93 3.61 1.31
N VAL A 89 1.28 4.01 2.53
CA VAL A 89 2.56 3.68 3.17
C VAL A 89 2.38 3.06 4.56
N ARG A 90 1.20 2.45 4.80
CA ARG A 90 0.98 1.67 6.02
C ARG A 90 1.81 0.39 5.94
N PRO A 91 2.56 0.04 6.98
CA PRO A 91 3.40 -1.15 6.95
C PRO A 91 2.55 -2.41 6.81
N TRP A 92 3.13 -3.45 6.24
CA TRP A 92 2.52 -4.76 6.16
C TRP A 92 3.36 -5.74 6.98
N ARG A 93 2.89 -6.06 8.19
CA ARG A 93 3.58 -6.95 9.16
C ARG A 93 5.06 -6.63 9.37
N GLY A 94 5.41 -5.35 9.50
CA GLY A 94 6.81 -4.94 9.70
C GLY A 94 7.56 -4.65 8.42
N HIS A 95 7.06 -5.03 7.25
CA HIS A 95 7.62 -4.60 5.98
C HIS A 95 7.18 -3.17 5.67
N PHE A 96 8.15 -2.33 5.29
CA PHE A 96 7.82 -1.06 4.67
C PHE A 96 7.29 -1.31 3.26
N GLN A 97 6.14 -0.74 2.96
CA GLN A 97 5.55 -0.84 1.63
C GLN A 97 5.04 0.50 1.15
N ALA A 98 5.09 0.69 -0.16
CA ALA A 98 4.38 1.74 -0.86
C ALA A 98 3.46 1.11 -1.90
N SER A 99 2.16 1.40 -1.83
CA SER A 99 1.19 0.88 -2.78
C SER A 99 0.17 1.89 -3.24
N HIS A 100 -0.38 1.66 -4.42
CA HIS A 100 -1.53 2.40 -4.88
C HIS A 100 -2.40 1.53 -5.80
N GLY A 101 -3.71 1.62 -5.60
CA GLY A 101 -4.69 0.98 -6.47
C GLY A 101 -5.12 1.91 -7.59
N GLY A 102 -5.41 1.36 -8.76
CA GLY A 102 -6.06 2.06 -9.86
C GLY A 102 -7.46 1.52 -10.10
N SER A 103 -8.40 2.42 -10.33
CA SER A 103 -9.77 2.08 -10.69
C SER A 103 -10.32 3.10 -11.67
N GLN A 104 -10.70 2.63 -12.83
CA GLN A 104 -11.45 3.36 -13.83
C GLN A 104 -12.43 2.37 -14.48
N PRO A 105 -13.43 2.84 -15.24
CA PRO A 105 -14.07 1.97 -16.21
C PRO A 105 -13.00 1.26 -17.06
N GLU A 106 -13.32 0.06 -17.51
CA GLU A 106 -12.42 -0.87 -18.20
C GLU A 106 -11.36 -1.59 -17.34
N THR A 107 -11.01 -1.11 -16.14
CA THR A 107 -9.79 -1.63 -15.49
C THR A 107 -9.75 -1.56 -13.96
N ARG A 108 -9.00 -2.49 -13.38
CA ARG A 108 -8.48 -2.45 -12.02
C ARG A 108 -6.98 -2.72 -12.06
N THR A 109 -6.20 -1.94 -11.33
CA THR A 109 -4.76 -2.15 -11.21
C THR A 109 -4.32 -2.02 -9.76
N HIS A 110 -3.16 -2.59 -9.44
CA HIS A 110 -2.50 -2.37 -8.16
C HIS A 110 -1.00 -2.46 -8.37
N LEU A 111 -0.27 -1.53 -7.78
CA LEU A 111 1.18 -1.54 -7.70
C LEU A 111 1.54 -1.55 -6.21
N LEU A 112 2.34 -2.53 -5.81
CA LEU A 112 2.87 -2.70 -4.47
C LEU A 112 4.39 -2.80 -4.57
N ILE A 113 5.08 -2.01 -3.76
CA ILE A 113 6.53 -1.90 -3.73
C ILE A 113 6.97 -2.15 -2.29
N PHE A 114 7.92 -3.07 -2.12
CA PHE A 114 8.67 -3.33 -0.90
C PHE A 114 10.12 -2.89 -1.15
N PRO A 115 10.46 -1.61 -0.87
CA PRO A 115 11.74 -1.05 -1.29
C PRO A 115 12.96 -1.72 -0.64
N THR A 116 12.86 -2.05 0.65
CA THR A 116 13.96 -2.65 1.42
C THR A 116 14.28 -4.06 0.90
N GLU A 117 13.23 -4.80 0.54
CA GLU A 117 13.28 -6.15 -0.01
C GLU A 117 13.55 -6.16 -1.52
N ARG A 118 13.60 -4.97 -2.15
CA ARG A 118 13.69 -4.78 -3.60
C ARG A 118 12.67 -5.61 -4.39
N PHE A 119 11.47 -5.74 -3.83
CA PHE A 119 10.39 -6.58 -4.35
C PHE A 119 9.21 -5.72 -4.81
N VAL A 120 8.61 -6.09 -5.95
CA VAL A 120 7.50 -5.35 -6.56
C VAL A 120 6.45 -6.32 -7.10
N ILE A 121 5.18 -5.99 -6.87
CA ILE A 121 4.04 -6.63 -7.52
C ILE A 121 3.30 -5.57 -8.35
N ALA A 122 3.20 -5.80 -9.65
CA ALA A 122 2.31 -5.04 -10.53
C ALA A 122 1.23 -5.99 -11.07
N ILE A 123 -0.04 -5.69 -10.80
CA ILE A 123 -1.17 -6.48 -11.26
C ILE A 123 -2.21 -5.59 -11.95
N ALA A 124 -2.80 -6.11 -13.01
CA ALA A 124 -3.84 -5.44 -13.77
C ALA A 124 -4.92 -6.44 -14.19
N SER A 125 -6.15 -5.95 -14.27
CA SER A 125 -7.32 -6.67 -14.76
C SER A 125 -8.11 -5.74 -15.66
N ASN A 126 -8.58 -6.25 -16.79
CA ASN A 126 -9.49 -5.55 -17.68
C ASN A 126 -10.98 -5.72 -17.27
N ARG A 127 -11.24 -6.14 -16.03
CA ARG A 127 -12.57 -6.24 -15.45
C ARG A 127 -12.72 -5.23 -14.31
N GLU A 128 -13.68 -4.33 -14.47
CA GLU A 128 -14.08 -3.37 -13.45
C GLU A 128 -14.45 -4.05 -12.13
N ARG A 129 -14.18 -3.34 -11.03
CA ARG A 129 -14.55 -3.72 -9.65
C ARG A 129 -14.02 -5.09 -9.18
N LEU A 130 -13.14 -5.75 -9.94
CA LEU A 130 -12.45 -6.95 -9.46
C LEU A 130 -11.59 -6.60 -8.24
N ASN A 131 -11.75 -7.36 -7.15
CA ASN A 131 -10.87 -7.27 -6.01
C ASN A 131 -9.54 -7.97 -6.33
N LEU A 132 -8.46 -7.19 -6.44
CA LEU A 132 -7.13 -7.72 -6.74
C LEU A 132 -6.36 -8.16 -5.49
N MET A 133 -6.81 -7.76 -4.29
CA MET A 133 -6.04 -7.99 -3.06
C MET A 133 -5.78 -9.46 -2.76
N PRO A 134 -6.70 -10.42 -2.95
CA PRO A 134 -6.39 -11.83 -2.72
C PRO A 134 -5.17 -12.34 -3.52
N TYR A 135 -5.01 -11.87 -4.76
CA TYR A 135 -3.86 -12.22 -5.60
C TYR A 135 -2.59 -11.51 -5.15
N VAL A 136 -2.67 -10.22 -4.82
CA VAL A 136 -1.54 -9.43 -4.34
C VAL A 136 -0.98 -10.03 -3.04
N ARG A 137 -1.88 -10.35 -2.09
CA ARG A 137 -1.52 -10.98 -0.81
C ARG A 137 -0.83 -12.31 -1.02
N ARG A 138 -1.47 -13.20 -1.78
CA ARG A 138 -0.93 -14.54 -1.98
C ARG A 138 0.44 -14.53 -2.67
N LEU A 139 0.63 -13.63 -3.64
CA LEU A 139 1.93 -13.47 -4.29
C LEU A 139 2.98 -12.90 -3.33
N ALA A 140 2.62 -11.94 -2.49
CA ALA A 140 3.54 -11.39 -1.49
C ALA A 140 3.99 -12.47 -0.49
N GLU A 141 3.05 -13.25 0.06
CA GLU A 141 3.34 -14.36 0.97
C GLU A 141 4.26 -15.42 0.35
N LEU A 142 3.97 -15.81 -0.90
CA LEU A 142 4.76 -16.82 -1.62
C LEU A 142 6.20 -16.37 -1.91
N VAL A 143 6.41 -15.07 -2.16
CA VAL A 143 7.73 -14.53 -2.47
C VAL A 143 8.54 -14.23 -1.21
N LEU A 144 7.88 -13.70 -0.18
CA LEU A 144 8.51 -13.39 1.09
C LEU A 144 8.67 -14.63 1.98
N ASP A 145 8.00 -15.74 1.66
CA ASP A 145 7.95 -16.96 2.46
C ASP A 145 7.43 -16.69 3.89
N GLU A 146 6.43 -15.80 3.97
CA GLU A 146 5.85 -15.33 5.21
C GLU A 146 4.33 -15.38 5.15
N ASP A 147 3.70 -15.68 6.29
CA ASP A 147 2.27 -15.50 6.46
C ASP A 147 1.98 -14.02 6.71
N LEU A 148 1.28 -13.39 5.75
CA LEU A 148 0.99 -11.97 5.79
C LEU A 148 -0.51 -11.66 6.04
N ASP A 149 -1.38 -12.66 5.98
CA ASP A 149 -2.85 -12.49 6.07
C ASP A 149 -3.50 -13.17 7.28
N SER A 150 -2.91 -14.19 7.91
CA SER A 150 -3.53 -14.89 9.05
C SER A 150 -3.67 -14.01 10.29
N ILE A 151 -4.89 -13.75 10.70
CA ILE A 151 -5.18 -12.94 11.89
C ILE A 151 -5.10 -13.85 13.12
N ALA A 152 -4.30 -13.47 14.12
CA ALA A 152 -4.37 -14.16 15.40
C ALA A 152 -5.66 -13.76 16.12
N TYR A 153 -6.36 -14.77 16.61
CA TYR A 153 -7.60 -14.60 17.35
C TYR A 153 -7.34 -14.81 18.84
N VAL A 154 -7.84 -13.89 19.65
CA VAL A 154 -7.90 -14.00 21.10
C VAL A 154 -9.37 -14.03 21.51
N SER A 155 -9.72 -14.95 22.41
CA SER A 155 -11.12 -15.22 22.75
C SER A 155 -11.82 -14.07 23.47
N ASP A 156 -11.09 -13.21 24.17
CA ASP A 156 -11.62 -12.05 24.88
C ASP A 156 -11.25 -10.73 24.18
N GLU A 157 -12.18 -9.76 24.20
CA GLU A 157 -12.04 -8.47 23.53
C GLU A 157 -10.82 -7.68 24.01
N ALA A 158 -10.60 -7.61 25.32
CA ALA A 158 -9.44 -6.93 25.89
C ALA A 158 -8.12 -7.57 25.41
N GLY A 159 -8.07 -8.90 25.37
CA GLY A 159 -6.95 -9.67 24.83
C GLY A 159 -6.72 -9.41 23.33
N GLN A 160 -7.78 -9.33 22.53
CA GLN A 160 -7.68 -9.03 21.10
C GLN A 160 -7.14 -7.60 20.88
N VAL A 161 -7.63 -6.62 21.65
CA VAL A 161 -7.12 -5.24 21.56
C VAL A 161 -5.64 -5.15 21.95
N ILE A 162 -5.22 -5.85 23.01
CA ILE A 162 -3.81 -5.91 23.40
C ILE A 162 -2.96 -6.52 22.27
N TYR A 163 -3.42 -7.63 21.68
CA TYR A 163 -2.74 -8.26 20.55
C TYR A 163 -2.62 -7.30 19.37
N ASP A 164 -3.72 -6.69 18.95
CA ASP A 164 -3.75 -5.75 17.82
C ASP A 164 -2.83 -4.55 18.06
N CYS A 165 -2.81 -4.00 19.28
CA CYS A 165 -1.92 -2.92 19.66
C CYS A 165 -0.44 -3.34 19.56
N CYS A 166 -0.09 -4.51 20.13
CA CYS A 166 1.28 -5.05 20.05
C CYS A 166 1.71 -5.28 18.60
N ALA A 167 0.85 -5.91 17.79
CA ALA A 167 1.11 -6.19 16.38
C ALA A 167 1.30 -4.88 15.57
N ASN A 168 0.48 -3.86 15.82
CA ASN A 168 0.62 -2.56 15.16
C ASN A 168 1.89 -1.82 15.57
N VAL A 169 2.24 -1.81 16.87
CA VAL A 169 3.48 -1.19 17.36
C VAL A 169 4.70 -1.88 16.76
N PHE A 170 4.72 -3.21 16.76
CA PHE A 170 5.76 -4.00 16.12
C PHE A 170 5.87 -3.68 14.63
N SER A 171 4.76 -3.74 13.90
CA SER A 171 4.71 -3.52 12.45
C SER A 171 5.20 -2.11 12.06
N LEU A 172 4.74 -1.08 12.77
CA LEU A 172 5.19 0.30 12.54
C LEU A 172 6.66 0.51 12.92
N GLY A 173 7.08 -0.03 14.06
CA GLY A 173 8.45 0.10 14.56
C GLY A 173 9.47 -0.56 13.64
N LEU A 174 9.26 -1.84 13.33
CA LEU A 174 10.15 -2.61 12.47
C LEU A 174 10.22 -2.02 11.06
N SER A 175 9.07 -1.65 10.50
CA SER A 175 9.00 -1.03 9.17
C SER A 175 9.79 0.27 9.10
N ARG A 176 9.63 1.16 10.10
CA ARG A 176 10.39 2.42 10.16
C ARG A 176 11.88 2.19 10.33
N PHE A 177 12.25 1.25 11.20
CA PHE A 177 13.64 0.90 11.44
C PHE A 177 14.31 0.40 10.16
N ASN A 178 13.71 -0.59 9.50
CA ASN A 178 14.21 -1.16 8.26
C ASN A 178 14.24 -0.15 7.10
N TRP A 179 13.26 0.77 7.05
CA TRP A 179 13.18 1.78 5.99
C TRP A 179 14.23 2.89 6.13
N LEU A 180 14.42 3.39 7.35
CA LEU A 180 15.30 4.54 7.61
C LEU A 180 16.71 4.12 8.03
N ASP A 181 16.91 2.84 8.32
CA ASP A 181 18.11 2.28 8.97
C ASP A 181 18.46 3.03 10.27
N LYS A 182 17.41 3.41 11.02
CA LYS A 182 17.52 4.27 12.22
C LYS A 182 16.46 3.95 13.26
N HIS A 183 16.87 4.03 14.52
CA HIS A 183 15.93 4.00 15.64
C HIS A 183 15.06 5.27 15.67
N ILE A 184 13.78 5.09 15.99
CA ILE A 184 12.86 6.22 16.23
C ILE A 184 13.19 6.91 17.57
N SER A 185 13.56 6.12 18.58
CA SER A 185 13.93 6.63 19.90
C SER A 185 15.30 7.30 19.86
N LYS A 186 15.44 8.40 20.61
CA LYS A 186 16.72 9.13 20.71
C LYS A 186 17.77 8.35 21.50
N ASP A 187 17.32 7.64 22.54
CA ASP A 187 18.14 6.83 23.44
C ASP A 187 17.25 5.79 24.16
N GLU A 188 17.87 4.93 24.98
CA GLU A 188 17.18 3.89 25.75
C GLU A 188 16.17 4.45 26.77
N LYS A 189 16.40 5.68 27.29
CA LYS A 189 15.49 6.29 28.27
C LYS A 189 14.21 6.78 27.60
N ASP A 190 14.32 7.34 26.40
CA ASP A 190 13.20 7.71 25.55
C ASP A 190 12.37 6.47 25.17
N LEU A 191 13.05 5.39 24.78
CA LEU A 191 12.40 4.11 24.48
C LEU A 191 11.65 3.56 25.71
N ALA A 192 12.29 3.54 26.88
CA ALA A 192 11.67 3.08 28.12
C ALA A 192 10.41 3.89 28.49
N LYS A 193 10.41 5.21 28.28
CA LYS A 193 9.22 6.07 28.50
C LYS A 193 8.08 5.70 27.56
N ALA A 194 8.37 5.44 26.28
CA ALA A 194 7.37 5.02 25.31
C ALA A 194 6.74 3.68 25.69
N PHE A 195 7.56 2.68 26.08
CA PHE A 195 7.07 1.39 26.56
C PHE A 195 6.27 1.51 27.86
N PHE A 196 6.69 2.37 28.80
CA PHE A 196 5.92 2.64 30.00
C PHE A 196 4.54 3.22 29.67
N TYR A 197 4.48 4.21 28.77
CA TYR A 197 3.22 4.77 28.30
C TYR A 197 2.34 3.69 27.66
N PHE A 198 2.89 2.90 26.75
CA PHE A 198 2.18 1.78 26.11
C PHE A 198 1.60 0.82 27.14
N ASN A 199 2.43 0.28 28.05
CA ASN A 199 2.00 -0.69 29.07
C ASN A 199 0.98 -0.12 30.05
N LYS A 200 1.03 1.19 30.31
CA LYS A 200 0.07 1.88 31.19
C LYS A 200 -1.35 1.90 30.61
N TYR A 201 -1.49 2.04 29.29
CA TYR A 201 -2.79 2.19 28.63
C TYR A 201 -3.26 0.92 27.91
N VAL A 202 -2.34 0.06 27.47
CA VAL A 202 -2.62 -1.20 26.78
C VAL A 202 -2.48 -2.35 27.78
N ASN A 203 -3.45 -2.49 28.68
CA ASN A 203 -3.55 -3.61 29.62
C ASN A 203 -5.01 -3.92 29.96
N LYS A 204 -5.28 -5.16 30.40
CA LYS A 204 -6.63 -5.64 30.71
C LYS A 204 -7.40 -4.72 31.65
N LYS A 205 -6.78 -4.30 32.76
CA LYS A 205 -7.40 -3.45 33.78
C LYS A 205 -7.90 -2.10 33.22
N PHE A 206 -7.22 -1.52 32.24
CA PHE A 206 -7.61 -0.25 31.64
C PHE A 206 -8.66 -0.43 30.55
N LEU A 207 -8.57 -1.51 29.77
CA LEU A 207 -9.46 -1.79 28.64
C LEU A 207 -10.82 -2.37 29.05
N GLU A 208 -10.92 -2.99 30.23
CA GLU A 208 -12.17 -3.54 30.76
C GLU A 208 -13.04 -2.51 31.51
N ARG A 209 -12.68 -1.22 31.49
CA ARG A 209 -13.40 -0.12 32.14
C ARG A 209 -14.27 0.65 31.16
#